data_AF-A0A843GRY1-F1
#
_entry.id   AF-A0A843GRY1-F1
#
_cell.length_a   1.000
_cell.length_b   1.000
_cell.length_c   1.000
_cell.angle_alpha   90.00
_cell.angle_beta   90.00
_cell.angle_gamma   90.00
#
_symmetry.space_group_name_H-M   'P 1'
#
loop_
_entity.id
_entity.type
_entity.pdbx_description
1 polymer ?
#
loop_
_entity_poly.entity_id
_entity_poly.type
_entity_poly.pdbx_seq_one_letter_code
_entity_poly.pdbx_strand_id
1 'polypeptide(L)'
;MRIKACLTSNNQLWKTPKNIYQSFMDRGFFDPCPGNSNFDGLKIEWSDKNFVNPPYNAIDEWIDKALEEVEKGKHIVLLIPARTDTRWFRKLYEANGHFRFIQGRLHFNESNSAPFPSMFVLLDKKNYYPTMMLLTKEDMEIMYGTKKTN
;
A
#
# COMPACT_ATOMS: atom_id res chain seq x y z
N MET A 1 -0.81 -29.25 -20.76
CA MET A 1 0.07 -28.38 -19.94
C MET A 1 -0.71 -27.14 -19.55
N ARG A 2 -1.18 -27.01 -18.29
CA ARG A 2 -1.91 -25.82 -17.83
C ARG A 2 -0.88 -24.73 -17.52
N ILE A 3 -0.89 -23.65 -18.30
CA ILE A 3 -0.12 -22.44 -17.99
C ILE A 3 -0.75 -21.84 -16.73
N LYS A 4 -0.13 -22.09 -15.57
CA LYS A 4 -0.46 -21.38 -14.33
C LYS A 4 -0.03 -19.93 -14.58
N ALA A 5 -0.99 -19.02 -14.72
CA ALA A 5 -0.72 -17.59 -14.84
C ALA A 5 0.15 -17.15 -13.65
N CYS A 6 1.42 -16.85 -13.91
CA CYS A 6 2.48 -16.76 -12.90
C CYS A 6 2.41 -15.48 -12.05
N LEU A 7 1.48 -14.57 -12.36
CA LEU A 7 1.41 -13.23 -11.76
C LEU A 7 -0.01 -12.80 -11.34
N THR A 8 -1.00 -13.69 -11.42
CA THR A 8 -2.40 -13.35 -11.10
C THR A 8 -2.88 -14.12 -9.88
N SER A 9 -3.41 -13.41 -8.88
CA SER A 9 -4.12 -14.01 -7.76
C SER A 9 -5.60 -14.14 -8.07
N ASN A 10 -6.21 -15.32 -7.84
CA ASN A 10 -7.66 -15.49 -7.93
C ASN A 10 -8.41 -14.86 -6.75
N ASN A 11 -7.71 -14.61 -5.64
CA ASN A 11 -8.24 -13.84 -4.52
C ASN A 11 -7.78 -12.39 -4.71
N GLN A 12 -8.71 -11.45 -4.83
CA GLN A 12 -8.42 -10.02 -5.11
C GLN A 12 -8.48 -9.15 -3.85
N LEU A 13 -8.84 -9.75 -2.72
CA LEU A 13 -8.97 -9.10 -1.41
C LEU A 13 -7.78 -9.52 -0.54
N TRP A 14 -6.58 -9.06 -0.89
CA TRP A 14 -5.41 -9.34 -0.07
C TRP A 14 -5.40 -8.40 1.13
N LYS A 15 -5.85 -8.93 2.27
CA LYS A 15 -5.86 -8.20 3.55
C LYS A 15 -4.44 -7.87 3.95
N THR A 16 -4.16 -6.63 4.37
CA THR A 16 -2.88 -6.24 4.95
C THR A 16 -2.50 -7.17 6.12
N PRO A 17 -1.24 -7.61 6.28
CA PRO A 17 -0.82 -8.38 7.45
C PRO A 17 -1.21 -7.66 8.75
N LYS A 18 -1.78 -8.38 9.74
CA LYS A 18 -2.43 -7.76 10.92
C LYS A 18 -1.50 -6.81 11.67
N ASN A 19 -0.23 -7.17 11.81
CA ASN A 19 0.79 -6.35 12.47
C ASN A 19 1.07 -5.03 11.74
N ILE A 20 1.25 -5.09 10.41
CA ILE A 20 1.44 -3.89 9.57
C ILE A 20 0.19 -3.01 9.69
N TYR A 21 -1.00 -3.59 9.53
CA TYR A 21 -2.25 -2.86 9.62
C TYR A 21 -2.42 -2.16 10.98
N GLN A 22 -2.27 -2.92 12.07
CA GLN A 22 -2.42 -2.39 13.43
C GLN A 22 -1.42 -1.27 13.70
N SER A 23 -0.18 -1.40 13.23
CA SER A 23 0.83 -0.36 13.39
C SER A 23 0.42 0.97 12.78
N PHE A 24 -0.29 0.98 11.64
CA PHE A 24 -0.84 2.23 11.08
C PHE A 24 -2.02 2.76 11.91
N MET A 25 -2.95 1.89 12.29
CA MET A 25 -4.12 2.28 13.08
C MET A 25 -3.71 2.88 14.44
N ASP A 26 -2.74 2.27 15.12
CA ASP A 26 -2.19 2.75 16.40
C ASP A 26 -1.53 4.13 16.28
N ARG A 27 -1.06 4.49 15.08
CA ARG A 27 -0.48 5.81 14.76
C ARG A 27 -1.52 6.85 14.31
N GLY A 28 -2.80 6.51 14.40
CA GLY A 28 -3.91 7.39 14.03
C GLY A 28 -4.11 7.54 12.53
N PHE A 29 -3.72 6.55 11.73
CA PHE A 29 -4.07 6.51 10.32
C PHE A 29 -5.52 6.05 10.15
N PHE A 30 -6.22 6.68 9.21
CA PHE A 30 -7.51 6.21 8.71
C PHE A 30 -7.28 5.19 7.58
N ASP A 31 -8.13 4.16 7.49
CA ASP A 31 -8.19 3.26 6.32
C ASP A 31 -9.39 3.67 5.46
N PRO A 32 -9.17 4.27 4.28
CA PRO A 32 -10.25 4.61 3.36
C PRO A 32 -10.83 3.39 2.61
N CYS A 33 -10.14 2.25 2.61
CA CYS A 33 -10.56 1.04 1.91
C CYS A 33 -10.61 -0.19 2.83
N PRO A 34 -11.32 -0.14 3.98
CA PRO A 34 -11.33 -1.26 4.90
C PRO A 34 -12.09 -2.43 4.30
N GLY A 35 -11.65 -3.65 4.63
CA GLY A 35 -12.35 -4.86 4.21
C GLY A 35 -13.79 -4.86 4.76
N ASN A 36 -14.77 -5.12 3.89
CA ASN A 36 -16.21 -5.10 4.23
C ASN A 36 -16.69 -3.74 4.77
N SER A 37 -16.33 -2.65 4.09
CA SER A 37 -16.81 -1.30 4.42
C SER A 37 -18.29 -1.08 4.09
N ASN A 38 -18.97 -0.26 4.91
CA ASN A 38 -20.31 0.27 4.62
C ASN A 38 -20.29 1.62 3.88
N PHE A 39 -19.11 2.11 3.52
CA PHE A 39 -18.92 3.36 2.78
C PHE A 39 -17.98 3.15 1.58
N ASP A 40 -18.10 4.03 0.59
CA ASP A 40 -17.21 4.07 -0.57
C ASP A 40 -16.07 5.07 -0.31
N GLY A 41 -14.86 4.55 -0.09
CA GLY A 41 -13.67 5.34 0.19
C GLY A 41 -13.27 6.32 -0.91
N LEU A 42 -13.68 6.08 -2.16
CA LEU A 42 -13.43 6.99 -3.27
C LEU A 42 -14.35 8.22 -3.24
N LYS A 43 -15.47 8.15 -2.52
CA LYS A 43 -16.52 9.19 -2.48
C LYS A 43 -16.54 10.02 -1.20
N ILE A 44 -15.67 9.73 -0.24
CA ILE A 44 -15.56 10.48 1.01
C ILE A 44 -14.30 11.33 1.05
N GLU A 45 -14.30 12.32 1.93
CA GLU A 45 -13.11 13.07 2.29
C GLU A 45 -12.23 12.21 3.21
N TRP A 46 -10.93 12.11 2.92
CA TRP A 46 -10.01 11.33 3.74
C TRP A 46 -9.56 12.08 5.02
N SER A 47 -8.91 11.40 5.95
CA SER A 47 -8.38 12.04 7.16
C SER A 47 -7.03 12.74 6.89
N ASP A 48 -6.40 13.32 7.90
CA ASP A 48 -5.07 13.93 7.78
C ASP A 48 -3.98 12.89 7.50
N LYS A 49 -4.16 11.65 7.97
CA LYS A 49 -3.25 10.50 7.76
C LYS A 49 -4.03 9.29 7.27
N ASN A 50 -3.59 8.67 6.18
CA ASN A 50 -4.34 7.61 5.52
C ASN A 50 -3.45 6.44 5.10
N PHE A 51 -3.86 5.22 5.44
CA PHE A 51 -3.22 3.99 5.00
C PHE A 51 -4.14 3.29 4.01
N VAL A 52 -3.66 3.02 2.80
CA VAL A 52 -4.50 2.57 1.69
C VAL A 52 -3.90 1.29 1.11
N ASN A 53 -4.63 0.18 1.21
CA ASN A 53 -4.33 -1.07 0.50
C ASN A 53 -5.50 -1.36 -0.45
N PRO A 54 -5.49 -0.78 -1.66
CA PRO A 54 -6.64 -0.79 -2.54
C PRO A 54 -6.86 -2.17 -3.20
N PRO A 55 -8.09 -2.50 -3.62
CA PRO A 55 -8.36 -3.68 -4.43
C PRO A 55 -7.56 -3.63 -5.73
N TYR A 56 -6.90 -4.74 -6.08
CA TYR A 56 -5.87 -4.75 -7.14
C TYR A 56 -6.41 -4.59 -8.57
N ASN A 57 -7.72 -4.67 -8.77
CA ASN A 57 -8.40 -4.42 -10.05
C ASN A 57 -8.83 -2.95 -10.24
N ALA A 58 -8.68 -2.09 -9.23
CA ALA A 58 -9.10 -0.68 -9.30
C ALA A 58 -8.00 0.29 -8.86
N ILE A 59 -6.73 -0.13 -8.85
CA ILE A 59 -5.59 0.66 -8.33
C ILE A 59 -5.54 2.06 -8.95
N ASP A 60 -5.76 2.19 -10.27
CA ASP A 60 -5.72 3.49 -10.95
C ASP A 60 -6.67 4.53 -10.31
N GLU A 61 -7.90 4.15 -9.96
CA GLU A 61 -8.89 5.05 -9.33
C GLU A 61 -8.46 5.48 -7.92
N TRP A 62 -7.87 4.55 -7.17
CA TRP A 62 -7.36 4.83 -5.83
C TRP A 62 -6.11 5.71 -5.84
N ILE A 63 -5.25 5.57 -6.86
CA ILE A 63 -4.11 6.47 -7.05
C ILE A 63 -4.58 7.86 -7.42
N ASP A 64 -5.55 8.00 -8.33
CA ASP A 64 -6.10 9.31 -8.69
C ASP A 64 -6.70 10.00 -7.45
N LYS A 65 -7.47 9.26 -6.65
CA LYS A 65 -7.98 9.77 -5.37
C LYS A 65 -6.85 10.15 -4.41
N ALA A 66 -5.83 9.31 -4.25
CA ALA A 66 -4.71 9.61 -3.36
C ALA A 66 -3.96 10.89 -3.79
N LEU A 67 -3.81 11.14 -5.09
CA LEU A 67 -3.18 12.35 -5.61
C LEU A 67 -4.04 13.60 -5.36
N GLU A 68 -5.36 13.51 -5.48
CA GLU A 68 -6.25 14.60 -5.07
C GLU A 68 -6.13 14.92 -3.57
N GLU A 69 -6.10 13.87 -2.74
CA GLU A 69 -6.10 14.00 -1.29
C GLU A 69 -4.75 14.52 -0.75
N VAL A 70 -3.61 14.16 -1.35
CA VAL A 70 -2.30 14.74 -0.97
C VAL A 70 -2.21 16.22 -1.36
N GLU A 71 -2.86 16.64 -2.46
CA GLU A 71 -2.92 18.06 -2.85
C GLU A 71 -3.66 18.91 -1.81
N LYS A 72 -4.60 18.31 -1.07
CA LYS A 72 -5.28 18.91 0.09
C LYS A 72 -4.42 18.92 1.37
N GLY A 73 -3.17 18.47 1.31
CA GLY A 73 -2.23 18.48 2.43
C GLY A 73 -2.22 17.21 3.28
N LYS A 74 -2.84 16.12 2.82
CA LYS A 74 -2.96 14.86 3.58
C LYS A 74 -1.69 14.02 3.44
N HIS A 75 -1.40 13.26 4.49
CA HIS A 75 -0.33 12.25 4.47
C HIS A 75 -0.92 10.89 4.09
N ILE A 76 -0.37 10.27 3.05
CA ILE A 76 -0.92 9.03 2.50
C ILE A 76 0.17 7.99 2.37
N VAL A 77 -0.12 6.77 2.81
CA VAL A 77 0.73 5.60 2.67
C VAL A 77 -0.04 4.52 1.92
N LEU A 78 0.40 4.22 0.71
CA LEU A 78 -0.16 3.18 -0.15
C LEU A 78 0.61 1.88 0.06
N LEU A 79 -0.08 0.74 0.12
CA LEU A 79 0.50 -0.60 -0.02
C LEU A 79 -0.02 -1.23 -1.31
N ILE A 80 0.84 -1.35 -2.32
CA ILE A 80 0.44 -1.77 -3.68
C ILE A 80 1.45 -2.76 -4.29
N PRO A 81 1.08 -3.51 -5.33
CA PRO A 81 2.02 -4.33 -6.09
C PRO A 81 3.16 -3.47 -6.66
N ALA A 82 4.39 -3.98 -6.67
CA ALA A 82 5.52 -3.29 -7.29
C ALA A 82 5.54 -3.54 -8.81
N ARG A 83 4.63 -2.86 -9.54
CA ARG A 83 4.51 -2.93 -11.01
C ARG A 83 4.87 -1.59 -11.64
N THR A 84 6.12 -1.45 -12.05
CA THR A 84 6.70 -0.20 -12.54
C THR A 84 6.27 0.19 -13.96
N ASP A 85 5.66 -0.74 -14.70
CA ASP A 85 5.20 -0.59 -16.08
C ASP A 85 3.77 -0.02 -16.21
N THR A 86 3.11 0.26 -15.08
CA THR A 86 1.71 0.68 -15.05
C THR A 86 1.54 2.20 -15.13
N ARG A 87 0.37 2.65 -15.59
CA ARG A 87 0.04 4.08 -15.65
C ARG A 87 0.02 4.73 -14.26
N TRP A 88 -0.60 4.08 -13.29
CA TRP A 88 -0.64 4.57 -11.92
C TRP A 88 0.76 4.69 -11.29
N PHE A 89 1.70 3.81 -11.63
CA PHE A 89 3.09 3.93 -11.15
C PHE A 89 3.73 5.21 -11.68
N ARG A 90 3.56 5.48 -12.97
CA ARG A 90 4.04 6.72 -13.60
C ARG A 90 3.45 7.96 -12.91
N LYS A 91 2.14 7.97 -12.62
CA LYS A 91 1.48 9.09 -11.91
C LYS A 91 2.10 9.32 -10.53
N LEU A 92 2.33 8.26 -9.75
CA LEU A 92 2.99 8.35 -8.45
C LEU A 92 4.43 8.88 -8.57
N TYR A 93 5.16 8.46 -9.62
CA TYR A 93 6.52 8.93 -9.86
C TYR A 93 6.56 10.41 -10.22
N GLU A 94 5.69 10.85 -11.13
CA GLU A 94 5.55 12.26 -11.52
C GLU A 94 5.11 13.15 -10.34
N ALA A 95 4.36 12.59 -9.38
CA ALA A 95 3.99 13.24 -8.13
C ALA A 95 5.10 13.21 -7.05
N ASN A 96 6.31 12.75 -7.36
CA ASN A 96 7.43 12.59 -6.42
C ASN A 96 7.09 11.68 -5.22
N GLY A 97 6.33 10.61 -5.44
CA GLY A 97 6.06 9.61 -4.41
C GLY A 97 7.35 8.98 -3.87
N HIS A 98 7.36 8.65 -2.58
CA HIS A 98 8.52 8.01 -1.95
C HIS A 98 8.32 6.51 -1.96
N PHE A 99 9.06 5.82 -2.82
CA PHE A 99 8.89 4.39 -3.02
C PHE A 99 9.76 3.60 -2.04
N ARG A 100 9.14 2.59 -1.42
CA ARG A 100 9.77 1.68 -0.47
C ARG A 100 9.47 0.24 -0.89
N PHE A 101 10.39 -0.39 -1.62
CA PHE A 101 10.21 -1.76 -2.12
C PHE A 101 10.39 -2.76 -0.99
N ILE A 102 9.54 -3.79 -0.91
CA ILE A 102 9.67 -4.84 0.10
C ILE A 102 10.57 -5.95 -0.45
N GLN A 103 11.65 -6.27 0.27
CA GLN A 103 12.50 -7.40 -0.06
C GLN A 103 11.76 -8.72 0.20
N GLY A 104 11.55 -9.51 -0.86
CA GLY A 104 10.84 -10.79 -0.79
C GLY A 104 9.36 -10.68 -1.15
N ARG A 105 8.51 -11.50 -0.50
CA ARG A 105 7.06 -11.46 -0.69
C ARG A 105 6.38 -11.13 0.62
N LEU A 106 5.32 -10.33 0.54
CA LEU A 106 4.48 -10.06 1.69
C LEU A 106 3.79 -11.37 2.13
N HIS A 107 3.93 -11.71 3.41
CA HIS A 107 3.29 -12.87 4.00
C HIS A 107 2.03 -12.43 4.73
N PHE A 108 0.91 -13.05 4.41
CA PHE A 108 -0.37 -12.77 5.05
C PHE A 108 -0.67 -13.89 6.03
N ASN A 109 -1.12 -13.54 7.24
CA ASN A 109 -1.19 -14.47 8.37
C ASN A 109 -1.94 -15.79 8.09
N GLU A 110 -2.93 -15.77 7.20
CA GLU A 110 -3.82 -16.90 6.92
C GLU A 110 -3.72 -17.39 5.46
N SER A 111 -2.73 -16.91 4.67
CA SER A 111 -2.56 -17.31 3.27
C SER A 111 -1.11 -17.42 2.83
N ASN A 112 -0.90 -18.05 1.68
CA ASN A 112 0.41 -18.08 1.03
C ASN A 112 0.90 -16.65 0.74
N SER A 113 2.22 -16.49 0.63
CA SER A 113 2.83 -15.21 0.23
C SER A 113 2.17 -14.63 -1.02
N ALA A 114 2.11 -13.29 -1.11
CA ALA A 114 1.65 -12.64 -2.34
C ALA A 114 2.40 -13.20 -3.56
N PRO A 115 1.72 -13.49 -4.69
CA PRO A 115 2.40 -14.02 -5.87
C PRO A 115 3.27 -12.96 -6.56
N PHE A 116 3.07 -11.67 -6.24
CA PHE A 116 3.81 -10.53 -6.79
C PHE A 116 4.62 -9.80 -5.72
N PRO A 117 5.67 -9.06 -6.12
CA PRO A 117 6.34 -8.13 -5.23
C PRO A 117 5.38 -6.99 -4.81
N SER A 118 5.63 -6.42 -3.64
CA SER A 118 4.84 -5.32 -3.07
C SER A 118 5.77 -4.16 -2.69
N MET A 119 5.22 -2.96 -2.61
CA MET A 119 5.92 -1.76 -2.18
C MET A 119 4.99 -0.86 -1.38
N PHE A 120 5.57 -0.03 -0.52
CA PHE A 120 4.88 1.15 -0.02
C PHE A 120 5.21 2.36 -0.89
N VAL A 121 4.23 3.26 -1.01
CA VAL A 121 4.43 4.59 -1.60
C VAL A 121 3.89 5.62 -0.64
N LEU A 122 4.75 6.53 -0.20
CA LEU A 122 4.35 7.64 0.66
C LEU A 122 4.14 8.88 -0.20
N LEU A 123 3.04 9.58 0.04
CA LEU A 123 2.72 10.86 -0.55
C LEU A 123 2.57 11.88 0.59
N ASP A 124 3.38 12.94 0.53
CA ASP A 124 3.25 14.11 1.39
C ASP A 124 3.65 15.38 0.62
N LYS A 125 3.17 16.54 1.06
CA LYS A 125 3.60 17.86 0.56
C LYS A 125 4.91 18.34 1.19
N LYS A 126 5.39 17.69 2.26
CA LYS A 126 6.54 18.12 3.07
C LYS A 126 7.80 17.35 2.62
N ASN A 127 8.26 17.62 1.41
CA ASN A 127 9.44 16.92 0.87
C ASN A 127 10.73 17.31 1.60
N TYR A 128 11.41 16.33 2.21
CA TYR A 128 12.80 16.50 2.68
C TYR A 128 13.78 15.36 2.32
N TYR A 129 13.41 14.14 1.88
CA TYR A 129 14.37 13.00 1.71
C TYR A 129 13.92 11.92 0.69
N PRO A 130 14.76 10.90 0.31
CA PRO A 130 14.91 10.41 -1.07
C PRO A 130 13.81 9.49 -1.61
N THR A 131 13.64 9.61 -2.93
CA THR A 131 12.59 9.08 -3.81
C THR A 131 12.47 7.55 -3.86
N MET A 132 13.52 6.78 -3.54
CA MET A 132 13.46 5.31 -3.52
C MET A 132 14.33 4.67 -2.43
N MET A 133 13.85 3.57 -1.83
CA MET A 133 14.59 2.73 -0.87
C MET A 133 14.11 1.27 -0.95
N LEU A 134 14.99 0.31 -0.64
CA LEU A 134 14.66 -1.11 -0.45
C LEU A 134 14.52 -1.39 1.05
N LEU A 135 13.43 -2.04 1.46
CA LEU A 135 13.16 -2.42 2.84
C LEU A 135 13.39 -3.91 3.04
N THR A 136 14.29 -4.23 3.97
CA THR A 136 14.47 -5.59 4.51
C THR A 136 13.35 -5.96 5.49
N LYS A 137 13.34 -7.20 5.98
CA LYS A 137 12.41 -7.58 7.06
C LYS A 137 12.65 -6.79 8.35
N GLU A 138 13.91 -6.52 8.67
CA GLU A 138 14.29 -5.74 9.86
C GLU A 138 13.84 -4.27 9.72
N ASP A 139 14.00 -3.67 8.55
CA ASP A 139 13.48 -2.33 8.26
C ASP A 139 11.96 -2.27 8.45
N MET A 140 11.24 -3.29 7.95
CA MET A 140 9.80 -3.44 8.12
C MET A 140 9.41 -3.59 9.59
N GLU A 141 10.18 -4.33 10.39
CA GLU A 141 9.99 -4.50 11.84
C GLU A 141 10.14 -3.18 12.58
N ILE A 142 11.21 -2.43 12.28
CA ILE A 142 11.52 -1.14 12.91
C ILE A 142 10.45 -0.10 12.56
N MET A 143 10.07 0.01 11.28
CA MET A 143 9.18 1.08 10.80
C MET A 143 7.69 0.78 11.04
N TYR A 144 7.29 -0.48 10.99
CA TYR A 144 5.88 -0.90 11.00
C TYR A 144 5.57 -1.96 12.07
N GLY A 145 6.47 -2.18 13.02
CA GLY A 145 6.17 -2.91 14.27
C GLY A 145 5.90 -4.41 14.08
N THR A 146 6.53 -5.07 13.11
CA THR A 146 6.28 -6.50 12.86
C THR A 146 6.97 -7.42 13.88
N LYS A 147 6.73 -7.28 15.18
CA LYS A 147 7.15 -8.33 16.13
C LYS A 147 6.41 -9.63 15.80
N LYS A 148 7.17 -10.72 15.57
CA LYS A 148 6.61 -12.06 15.55
C LYS A 148 5.97 -12.33 16.91
N THR A 149 4.66 -12.53 16.94
CA THR A 149 4.05 -13.30 18.01
C THR A 149 4.54 -14.74 17.83
N ASN A 150 5.41 -15.18 18.74
CA ASN A 150 5.78 -16.58 18.90
C ASN A 150 4.56 -17.42 19.27
#